data_AF-A0A976FRY5-F1
#
_entry.id   AF-A0A976FRY5-F1
#
_cell.length_a   1.000
_cell.length_b   1.000
_cell.length_c   1.000
_cell.angle_alpha   90.00
_cell.angle_beta   90.00
_cell.angle_gamma   90.00
#
_symmetry.space_group_name_H-M   'P 1'
#
loop_
_entity.id
_entity.type
_entity.pdbx_description
1 polymer ?
#
loop_
_entity_poly.entity_id
_entity_poly.type
_entity_poly.pdbx_seq_one_letter_code
_entity_poly.pdbx_strand_id
1 'polypeptide(L)'
;MSKSLKNFTDPEEILQKYGADALRLYLINSPVVRAEPVQFHAPGVLGVIREIVLPWFNSARFFTQQATRLQLETGVAFVPNREAALASTNVMDSWIIAALHNLIKFVHKEMQAYRLYTVVPRPVSFIGQLTNWYEVPEVPEERKPL
;
A
#
# COMPACT_ATOMS: atom_id res chain seq x y z
N MET A 1 21.46 21.43 -4.53
CA MET A 1 20.95 22.17 -3.36
C MET A 1 22.15 22.60 -2.52
N SER A 2 22.24 23.87 -2.13
CA SER A 2 23.34 24.39 -1.32
C SER A 2 22.82 25.00 -0.01
N LYS A 3 23.45 24.64 1.11
CA LYS A 3 23.16 25.25 2.42
C LYS A 3 23.45 26.75 2.42
N SER A 4 24.49 27.20 1.72
CA SER A 4 24.86 28.62 1.64
C SER A 4 23.86 29.44 0.82
N LEU A 5 23.25 28.84 -0.21
CA LEU A 5 22.27 29.51 -1.07
C LEU A 5 20.84 29.44 -0.52
N LYS A 6 20.61 28.69 0.58
CA LYS A 6 19.28 28.44 1.19
C LYS A 6 18.19 28.06 0.16
N ASN A 7 18.57 27.37 -0.92
CA ASN A 7 17.71 27.06 -2.06
C ASN A 7 17.10 25.66 -1.97
N PHE A 8 16.66 25.26 -0.77
CA PHE A 8 16.05 23.97 -0.51
C PHE A 8 14.99 24.12 0.56
N THR A 9 13.97 23.26 0.53
CA THR A 9 12.97 23.18 1.59
C THR A 9 13.61 22.53 2.83
N ASP A 10 13.37 23.10 4.01
CA ASP A 10 13.91 22.56 5.26
C ASP A 10 13.41 21.12 5.49
N PRO A 11 14.30 20.12 5.62
CA PRO A 11 13.89 18.75 5.92
C PRO A 11 13.02 18.63 7.17
N GLU A 12 13.27 19.45 8.19
CA GLU A 12 12.51 19.39 9.45
C GLU A 12 11.04 19.80 9.24
N GLU A 13 10.80 20.83 8.43
CA GLU A 13 9.44 21.27 8.06
C GLU A 13 8.69 20.15 7.33
N ILE A 14 9.37 19.44 6.44
CA ILE A 14 8.77 18.33 5.67
C ILE A 14 8.45 17.15 6.58
N LEU A 15 9.36 16.81 7.49
CA LEU A 15 9.16 15.73 8.46
C LEU A 15 7.97 16.02 9.37
N GLN A 16 7.84 17.25 9.88
CA GLN A 16 6.72 17.64 10.72
C GLN A 16 5.39 17.66 9.95
N LYS A 17 5.40 18.08 8.69
CA LYS A 17 4.19 18.21 7.87
C LYS A 17 3.68 16.90 7.29
N TYR A 18 4.57 16.03 6.83
CA TYR A 18 4.21 14.83 6.05
C TYR A 18 4.65 13.52 6.70
N GLY A 19 5.54 13.57 7.70
CA GLY A 19 6.11 12.39 8.33
C GLY A 19 7.33 11.83 7.60
N ALA A 20 8.14 11.10 8.35
CA ALA A 20 9.39 10.54 7.84
C ALA A 20 9.18 9.46 6.76
N ASP A 21 8.13 8.65 6.88
CA ASP A 21 7.90 7.54 5.96
C ASP A 21 7.39 8.00 4.59
N ALA A 22 6.59 9.06 4.55
CA ALA A 22 6.18 9.70 3.31
C ALA A 22 7.40 10.23 2.54
N LEU A 23 8.33 10.89 3.24
CA LEU A 23 9.57 11.38 2.66
C LEU A 23 10.46 10.24 2.17
N ARG A 24 10.62 9.16 2.94
CA ARG A 24 11.39 7.97 2.54
C ARG A 24 10.80 7.33 1.28
N LEU A 25 9.50 7.07 1.26
CA LEU A 25 8.82 6.49 0.11
C LEU A 25 8.94 7.38 -1.12
N TYR A 26 8.81 8.70 -0.96
CA TYR A 26 9.00 9.67 -2.05
C TYR A 26 10.41 9.59 -2.64
N LEU A 27 11.44 9.59 -1.79
CA LEU A 27 12.83 9.52 -2.25
C LEU A 27 13.13 8.18 -2.94
N ILE A 28 12.66 7.06 -2.36
CA ILE A 28 12.87 5.72 -2.93
C ILE A 28 12.15 5.58 -4.29
N ASN A 29 10.98 6.20 -4.44
CA ASN A 29 10.22 6.16 -5.70
C ASN A 29 10.72 7.17 -6.74
N SER A 30 11.69 8.02 -6.40
CA SER A 30 12.22 9.05 -7.30
C SER A 30 13.39 8.54 -8.15
N PRO A 31 13.80 9.24 -9.23
CA PRO A 31 14.94 8.86 -10.05
C PRO A 31 16.28 8.82 -9.30
N VAL A 32 16.33 9.38 -8.08
CA VAL A 32 17.56 9.45 -7.27
C VAL A 32 18.16 8.07 -6.99
N VAL A 33 17.32 7.03 -6.87
CA VAL A 33 17.77 5.64 -6.67
C VAL A 33 18.39 5.02 -7.94
N ARG A 34 18.28 5.70 -9.08
CA ARG A 34 18.96 5.35 -10.35
C ARG A 34 20.14 6.28 -10.66
N ALA A 35 20.59 7.05 -9.67
CA ALA A 35 21.64 8.06 -9.81
C ALA A 35 21.31 9.19 -10.81
N GLU A 36 20.03 9.42 -11.07
CA GLU A 36 19.58 10.54 -11.89
C GLU A 36 19.28 11.77 -11.02
N PRO A 37 19.49 13.00 -11.55
CA PRO A 37 19.18 14.21 -10.81
C PRO A 37 17.68 14.33 -10.56
N VAL A 38 17.28 14.57 -9.30
CA VAL A 38 15.90 14.84 -8.91
C VAL A 38 15.75 16.29 -8.47
N GLN A 39 14.73 16.97 -8.99
CA GLN A 39 14.27 18.25 -8.45
C GLN A 39 13.29 17.97 -7.32
N PHE A 40 13.69 18.29 -6.09
CA PHE A 40 12.85 18.05 -4.93
C PHE A 40 11.59 18.92 -4.98
N HIS A 41 10.43 18.30 -4.86
CA HIS A 41 9.14 18.99 -4.86
C HIS A 41 8.30 18.54 -3.66
N ALA A 42 8.18 19.42 -2.65
CA ALA A 42 7.47 19.09 -1.40
C ALA A 42 6.02 18.61 -1.59
N PRO A 43 5.20 19.18 -2.50
CA PRO A 43 3.87 18.64 -2.79
C PRO A 43 3.88 17.22 -3.36
N GLY A 44 4.98 16.77 -3.96
CA GLY A 44 5.14 15.38 -4.44
C GLY A 44 5.13 14.36 -3.30
N VAL A 45 5.59 14.76 -2.11
CA VAL A 45 5.53 13.92 -0.89
C VAL A 45 4.07 13.66 -0.50
N LEU A 46 3.20 14.65 -0.64
CA LEU A 46 1.76 14.49 -0.39
C LEU A 46 1.10 13.53 -1.40
N GLY A 47 1.56 13.53 -2.65
CA GLY A 47 1.10 12.56 -3.67
C GLY A 47 1.32 11.12 -3.22
N VAL A 48 2.53 10.82 -2.73
CA VAL A 48 2.89 9.48 -2.21
C VAL A 48 2.02 9.05 -1.03
N ILE A 49 1.70 9.98 -0.12
CA ILE A 49 0.77 9.70 0.99
C ILE A 49 -0.60 9.30 0.45
N ARG A 50 -1.12 10.05 -0.53
CA ARG A 50 -2.46 9.84 -1.08
C ARG A 50 -2.56 8.55 -1.89
N GLU A 51 -1.52 8.19 -2.61
CA GLU A 51 -1.51 7.03 -3.50
C GLU A 51 -1.20 5.72 -2.77
N ILE A 52 -0.42 5.77 -1.68
CA ILE A 52 0.09 4.56 -1.02
C ILE A 52 -0.43 4.45 0.41
N VAL A 53 -0.17 5.47 1.23
CA VAL A 53 -0.39 5.39 2.68
C VAL A 53 -1.87 5.40 3.01
N LEU A 54 -2.66 6.29 2.37
CA LEU A 54 -4.10 6.37 2.60
C LEU A 54 -4.83 5.09 2.20
N PRO A 55 -4.66 4.52 0.99
CA PRO A 55 -5.34 3.27 0.61
C PRO A 55 -4.94 2.10 1.53
N TRP A 56 -3.67 1.98 1.88
CA TRP A 56 -3.21 0.94 2.80
C TRP A 56 -3.83 1.07 4.19
N PHE A 57 -3.87 2.28 4.75
CA PHE A 57 -4.50 2.54 6.04
C PHE A 57 -6.01 2.27 5.99
N ASN A 58 -6.68 2.69 4.92
CA ASN A 58 -8.11 2.45 4.73
C ASN A 58 -8.43 0.95 4.68
N SER A 59 -7.60 0.15 4.00
CA SER A 59 -7.73 -1.32 3.97
C SER A 59 -7.62 -1.94 5.37
N ALA A 60 -6.58 -1.57 6.14
CA ALA A 60 -6.43 -2.04 7.52
C ALA A 60 -7.60 -1.63 8.42
N ARG A 61 -8.10 -0.40 8.24
CA ARG A 61 -9.27 0.10 8.96
C ARG A 61 -10.55 -0.65 8.56
N PHE A 62 -10.75 -0.93 7.28
CA PHE A 62 -11.87 -1.70 6.79
C PHE A 62 -11.90 -3.09 7.42
N PHE A 63 -10.76 -3.79 7.44
CA PHE A 63 -10.63 -5.09 8.09
C PHE A 63 -11.04 -5.05 9.57
N THR A 64 -10.53 -4.09 10.34
CA THR A 64 -10.88 -3.98 11.78
C THR A 64 -12.36 -3.68 11.99
N GLN A 65 -12.97 -2.86 11.13
CA GLN A 65 -14.41 -2.60 11.14
C GLN A 65 -15.22 -3.85 10.82
N GLN A 66 -14.82 -4.66 9.84
CA GLN A 66 -15.51 -5.92 9.51
C GLN A 66 -15.40 -6.95 10.65
N ALA A 67 -14.22 -7.08 11.25
CA ALA A 67 -14.03 -7.95 12.41
C ALA A 67 -14.90 -7.51 13.61
N THR A 68 -15.03 -6.20 13.82
CA THR A 68 -15.89 -5.64 14.88
C THR A 68 -17.36 -5.89 14.58
N ARG A 69 -17.79 -5.73 13.31
CA ARG A 69 -19.16 -6.01 12.88
C ARG A 69 -19.53 -7.48 13.09
N LEU A 70 -18.64 -8.41 12.72
CA LEU A 70 -18.84 -9.85 12.97
C LEU A 70 -19.10 -10.14 14.45
N GLN A 71 -18.31 -9.53 15.34
CA GLN A 71 -18.48 -9.70 16.78
C GLN A 71 -19.81 -9.16 17.29
N LEU A 72 -20.26 -8.02 16.77
CA LEU A 72 -21.56 -7.43 17.14
C LEU A 72 -22.75 -8.26 16.65
N GLU A 73 -22.65 -8.86 15.46
CA GLU A 73 -23.74 -9.63 14.84
C GLU A 73 -23.85 -11.06 15.39
N THR A 74 -22.71 -11.72 15.63
CA THR A 74 -22.67 -13.13 16.02
C THR A 74 -22.35 -13.36 17.50
N GLY A 75 -21.88 -12.34 18.21
CA GLY A 75 -21.34 -12.46 19.56
C GLY A 75 -19.96 -13.13 19.64
N VAL A 76 -19.40 -13.57 18.52
CA VAL A 76 -18.12 -14.28 18.45
C VAL A 76 -17.03 -13.35 17.94
N ALA A 77 -15.93 -13.24 18.68
CA ALA A 77 -14.78 -12.45 18.25
C ALA A 77 -14.07 -13.10 17.05
N PHE A 78 -13.58 -12.28 16.13
CA PHE A 78 -12.76 -12.77 15.02
C PHE A 78 -11.43 -13.31 15.56
N VAL A 79 -11.16 -14.59 15.33
CA VAL A 79 -9.87 -15.23 15.64
C VAL A 79 -9.25 -15.70 14.32
N PRO A 80 -8.05 -15.23 13.96
CA PRO A 80 -7.37 -15.68 12.75
C PRO A 80 -7.15 -17.19 12.77
N ASN A 81 -7.71 -17.90 11.78
CA ASN A 81 -7.50 -19.33 11.60
C ASN A 81 -6.91 -19.59 10.22
N ARG A 82 -5.69 -20.11 10.20
CA ARG A 82 -4.95 -20.41 8.97
C ARG A 82 -5.58 -21.55 8.16
N GLU A 83 -6.05 -22.60 8.82
CA GLU A 83 -6.67 -23.75 8.15
C GLU A 83 -7.96 -23.32 7.47
N ALA A 84 -8.78 -22.51 8.15
CA ALA A 84 -9.99 -21.93 7.58
C ALA A 84 -9.70 -21.04 6.37
N ALA A 85 -8.65 -20.21 6.44
CA ALA A 85 -8.24 -19.36 5.31
C ALA A 85 -7.77 -20.18 4.09
N LEU A 86 -7.03 -21.27 4.31
CA LEU A 86 -6.58 -22.16 3.24
C LEU A 86 -7.70 -23.04 2.67
N ALA A 87 -8.74 -23.31 3.46
CA ALA A 87 -9.93 -24.03 3.04
C ALA A 87 -10.97 -23.14 2.33
N SER A 88 -10.70 -21.84 2.17
CA SER A 88 -11.62 -20.94 1.46
C SER A 88 -11.83 -21.41 0.02
N THR A 89 -13.09 -21.55 -0.37
CA THR A 89 -13.48 -21.88 -1.75
C THR A 89 -13.61 -20.64 -2.64
N ASN A 90 -13.44 -19.44 -2.07
CA ASN A 90 -13.57 -18.20 -2.81
C ASN A 90 -12.37 -18.01 -3.77
N VAL A 91 -12.68 -17.81 -5.05
CA VAL A 91 -11.68 -17.59 -6.10
C VAL A 91 -10.87 -16.32 -5.83
N MET A 92 -11.50 -15.28 -5.28
CA MET A 92 -10.87 -13.99 -5.00
C MET A 92 -9.88 -14.07 -3.83
N ASP A 93 -10.19 -14.89 -2.81
CA ASP A 93 -9.28 -15.19 -1.70
C ASP A 93 -8.02 -15.93 -2.21
N SER A 94 -8.23 -16.93 -3.07
CA SER A 94 -7.13 -17.66 -3.71
C SER A 94 -6.26 -16.73 -4.57
N TRP A 95 -6.90 -15.81 -5.31
CA TRP A 95 -6.23 -14.85 -6.17
C TRP A 95 -5.38 -13.84 -5.37
N ILE A 96 -5.92 -13.24 -4.31
CA ILE A 96 -5.18 -12.24 -3.53
C ILE A 96 -3.98 -12.87 -2.80
N ILE A 97 -4.11 -14.11 -2.33
CA ILE A 97 -3.00 -14.88 -1.74
C ILE A 97 -1.91 -15.16 -2.78
N ALA A 98 -2.31 -15.58 -3.99
CA ALA A 98 -1.37 -15.79 -5.09
C ALA A 98 -0.66 -14.48 -5.50
N ALA A 99 -1.38 -13.36 -5.56
CA ALA A 99 -0.83 -12.04 -5.83
C ALA A 99 0.18 -11.61 -4.75
N LEU A 100 -0.12 -11.88 -3.47
CA LEU A 100 0.79 -11.63 -2.35
C LEU A 100 2.07 -12.47 -2.45
N HIS A 101 1.97 -13.77 -2.74
CA HIS A 101 3.14 -14.62 -2.92
C HIS A 101 4.02 -14.17 -4.10
N ASN A 102 3.40 -13.75 -5.21
CA ASN A 102 4.12 -13.16 -6.34
C ASN A 102 4.84 -11.87 -5.96
N LEU A 103 4.21 -11.01 -5.17
CA LEU A 103 4.83 -9.81 -4.63
C LEU A 103 6.04 -10.14 -3.75
N ILE A 104 5.90 -11.06 -2.80
CA ILE A 104 7.00 -11.48 -1.90
C ILE A 104 8.18 -12.03 -2.71
N LYS A 105 7.92 -12.92 -3.67
CA LYS A 105 8.95 -13.50 -4.54
C LYS A 105 9.67 -12.41 -5.35
N PHE A 106 8.93 -11.45 -5.88
CA PHE A 106 9.48 -10.32 -6.61
C PHE A 106 10.38 -9.45 -5.72
N VAL A 107 9.88 -9.06 -4.54
CA VAL A 107 10.63 -8.20 -3.61
C VAL A 107 11.92 -8.88 -3.17
N HIS A 108 11.88 -10.17 -2.81
CA HIS A 108 13.10 -10.92 -2.44
C HIS A 108 14.13 -10.92 -3.58
N LYS A 109 13.69 -11.17 -4.82
CA LYS A 109 14.59 -11.20 -5.98
C LYS A 109 15.25 -9.84 -6.23
N GLU A 110 14.47 -8.76 -6.21
CA GLU A 110 15.00 -7.42 -6.51
C GLU A 110 15.87 -6.88 -5.37
N MET A 111 15.52 -7.17 -4.12
CA MET A 111 16.32 -6.79 -2.95
C MET A 111 17.65 -7.55 -2.89
N GLN A 112 17.69 -8.83 -3.28
CA GLN A 112 18.95 -9.59 -3.43
C GLN A 112 19.89 -8.96 -4.47
N ALA A 113 19.34 -8.32 -5.50
CA ALA A 113 20.09 -7.60 -6.53
C ALA A 113 20.32 -6.11 -6.20
N TYR A 114 19.93 -5.64 -5.01
CA TYR A 114 19.98 -4.23 -4.59
C TYR A 114 19.24 -3.26 -5.53
N ARG A 115 18.20 -3.72 -6.23
CA ARG A 115 17.42 -2.92 -7.20
C ARG A 115 16.22 -2.26 -6.53
N LEU A 116 16.47 -1.32 -5.62
CA LEU A 116 15.40 -0.69 -4.84
C LEU A 116 14.37 0.07 -5.71
N TYR A 117 14.80 0.61 -6.84
CA TYR A 117 13.97 1.39 -7.78
C TYR A 117 12.86 0.58 -8.48
N THR A 118 12.89 -0.76 -8.41
CA THR A 118 11.85 -1.63 -8.97
C THR A 118 10.84 -2.09 -7.91
N VAL A 119 11.18 -1.93 -6.63
CA VAL A 119 10.42 -2.49 -5.51
C VAL A 119 9.14 -1.70 -5.28
N VAL A 120 9.23 -0.37 -5.07
CA VAL A 120 8.07 0.45 -4.65
C VAL A 120 6.84 0.36 -5.56
N PRO A 121 6.94 0.36 -6.90
CA PRO A 121 5.75 0.29 -7.76
C PRO A 121 4.90 -0.97 -7.55
N ARG A 122 5.49 -2.09 -7.11
CA ARG A 122 4.80 -3.38 -6.97
C ARG A 122 3.87 -3.44 -5.74
N PRO A 123 4.30 -3.08 -4.51
CA PRO A 123 3.40 -2.90 -3.38
C PRO A 123 2.28 -1.90 -3.66
N VAL A 124 2.55 -0.79 -4.36
CA VAL A 124 1.50 0.19 -4.71
C VAL A 124 0.43 -0.44 -5.59
N SER A 125 0.85 -1.18 -6.63
CA SER A 125 -0.09 -1.92 -7.47
C SER A 125 -0.86 -2.99 -6.70
N PHE A 126 -0.22 -3.68 -5.76
CA PHE A 126 -0.88 -4.67 -4.91
C PHE A 126 -1.89 -4.05 -3.95
N ILE A 127 -1.57 -2.91 -3.33
CA ILE A 127 -2.53 -2.16 -2.50
C ILE A 127 -3.73 -1.75 -3.34
N GLY A 128 -3.53 -1.29 -4.58
CA GLY A 128 -4.63 -0.97 -5.49
C GLY A 128 -5.50 -2.20 -5.84
N GLN A 129 -4.88 -3.37 -6.03
CA GLN A 129 -5.60 -4.63 -6.22
C GLN A 129 -6.44 -5.01 -5.00
N LEU A 130 -5.86 -4.84 -3.80
CA LEU A 130 -6.54 -5.11 -2.53
C LEU A 130 -7.76 -4.19 -2.34
N THR A 131 -7.58 -2.88 -2.48
CA THR A 131 -8.65 -1.91 -2.19
C THR A 131 -9.72 -1.85 -3.28
N ASN A 132 -9.32 -1.98 -4.55
CA ASN A 132 -10.25 -1.74 -5.65
C ASN A 132 -10.99 -3.01 -6.10
N TRP A 133 -10.38 -4.19 -5.93
CA TRP A 133 -10.95 -5.44 -6.44
C TRP A 133 -11.33 -6.41 -5.33
N TYR A 134 -10.47 -6.60 -4.32
CA TYR A 134 -10.72 -7.59 -3.27
C TYR A 134 -11.71 -7.09 -2.21
N GLU A 135 -11.55 -5.85 -1.75
CA GLU A 135 -12.42 -5.27 -0.70
C GLU A 135 -13.77 -4.80 -1.24
N VAL A 136 -13.89 -4.58 -2.55
CA VAL A 136 -15.14 -4.18 -3.18
C VAL A 136 -16.01 -5.43 -3.29
N PRO A 137 -17.17 -5.50 -2.61
CA PRO A 137 -18.05 -6.65 -2.73
C PRO A 137 -18.55 -6.75 -4.17
N GLU A 138 -18.53 -7.97 -4.73
CA GLU A 138 -19.24 -8.25 -5.97
C GLU A 138 -20.68 -7.78 -5.81
N VAL A 139 -21.10 -6.83 -6.66
CA VAL A 139 -22.52 -6.48 -6.76
C VAL A 139 -23.20 -7.76 -7.27
N PRO A 140 -24.15 -8.34 -6.51
CA PRO A 140 -24.90 -9.50 -7.00
C PRO A 140 -25.50 -9.15 -8.36
N GLU A 141 -25.42 -10.07 -9.34
CA GLU A 141 -25.92 -9.82 -10.70
C GLU A 141 -27.38 -9.32 -10.75
N GLU A 142 -28.15 -9.62 -9.71
CA GLU A 142 -29.53 -9.18 -9.49
C GLU A 142 -29.70 -7.66 -9.31
N ARG A 143 -28.63 -6.87 -9.18
CA ARG A 143 -28.66 -5.40 -9.02
C ARG A 143 -28.05 -4.61 -10.17
N LYS A 144 -27.91 -5.20 -11.36
CA LYS A 144 -27.61 -4.42 -12.57
C LYS A 144 -28.91 -3.78 -13.08
N PRO A 145 -29.01 -2.44 -13.20
CA PRO A 145 -30.18 -1.84 -13.84
C PRO A 145 -30.24 -2.30 -15.31
N LEU A 146 -31.45 -2.63 -15.76
CA LEU A 146 -31.79 -3.04 -17.13
C LEU A 146 -31.26 -2.06 -18.18
#